data_AF-A0A954NYT3-F1
#
_entry.id   AF-A0A954NYT3-F1
#
_cell.length_a   1.000
_cell.length_b   1.000
_cell.length_c   1.000
_cell.angle_alpha   90.00
_cell.angle_beta   90.00
_cell.angle_gamma   90.00
#
_symmetry.space_group_name_H-M   'P 1'
#
loop_
_entity.id
_entity.type
_entity.pdbx_description
1 polymer ?
#
loop_
_entity_poly.entity_id
_entity_poly.type
_entity_poly.pdbx_seq_one_letter_code
_entity_poly.pdbx_strand_id
1 'polypeptide(L)'
;MTPRPMHSGIYQGQVRHRRYAPRQREFRYRLFLLYLDLSEIPRLTSTGLCGWLHRLHIMRFERTDHLGNPEEPLEESVRTVVEQYLGRRPTGPVRLLTQPRHFGYVINPISLYYCFTEDGLQLDSVVAEVVNTPWQERHCYVLDCLDQPASGCYRERSMKQMHVSPFLPMEMEYRWKLTRPGRTLFVHLDDLLTATPLTAADDQVTPSAASGRLLDATLLLRRRPLTGSNLLQCLAMYPLMTVRIAVAIYFQALLLWWKRIPFHSHPSRVSTGRLSAVGRRAD
;
A
#
# COMPACT_ATOMS: atom_id res chain seq x y z
N MET A 1 12.10 -33.90 -11.39
CA MET A 1 12.30 -32.44 -11.23
C MET A 1 11.62 -32.01 -9.95
N THR A 2 12.36 -31.64 -8.92
CA THR A 2 11.79 -30.96 -7.75
C THR A 2 11.18 -29.63 -8.22
N PRO A 3 9.91 -29.33 -7.91
CA PRO A 3 9.31 -28.08 -8.31
C PRO A 3 10.13 -26.92 -7.71
N ARG A 4 10.44 -25.92 -8.55
CA ARG A 4 11.13 -24.69 -8.14
C ARG A 4 10.39 -24.10 -6.92
N PRO A 5 11.10 -23.69 -5.85
CA PRO A 5 10.44 -23.12 -4.68
C PRO A 5 9.65 -21.86 -5.08
N MET A 6 8.38 -21.79 -4.69
CA MET A 6 7.53 -20.63 -5.02
C MET A 6 7.93 -19.42 -4.18
N HIS A 7 7.99 -18.26 -4.83
CA HIS A 7 8.19 -16.97 -4.19
C HIS A 7 6.88 -16.39 -3.64
N SER A 8 5.75 -16.74 -4.24
CA SER A 8 4.44 -16.31 -3.75
C SER A 8 4.11 -16.87 -2.36
N GLY A 9 3.34 -16.11 -1.59
CA GLY A 9 3.05 -16.37 -0.19
C GLY A 9 1.81 -15.63 0.29
N ILE A 10 1.47 -15.84 1.55
CA ILE A 10 0.46 -15.07 2.26
C ILE A 10 1.18 -14.28 3.35
N TYR A 11 0.87 -12.99 3.48
CA TYR A 11 1.29 -12.22 4.64
C TYR A 11 0.10 -11.97 5.53
N GLN A 12 0.19 -12.39 6.79
CA GLN A 12 -0.87 -12.19 7.78
C GLN A 12 -0.33 -11.36 8.95
N GLY A 13 -1.13 -10.41 9.43
CA GLY A 13 -0.75 -9.60 10.57
C GLY A 13 -1.75 -8.50 10.85
N GLN A 14 -1.25 -7.28 11.07
CA GLN A 14 -2.07 -6.13 11.46
C GLN A 14 -1.64 -4.84 10.77
N VAL A 15 -2.62 -3.97 10.57
CA VAL A 15 -2.42 -2.56 10.26
C VAL A 15 -2.85 -1.74 11.48
N ARG A 16 -2.04 -0.76 11.85
CA ARG A 16 -2.33 0.25 12.87
C ARG A 16 -2.38 1.60 12.20
N HIS A 17 -3.37 2.41 12.54
CA HIS A 17 -3.33 3.84 12.29
C HIS A 17 -3.37 4.57 13.62
N ARG A 18 -2.51 5.56 13.77
CA ARG A 18 -2.43 6.41 14.96
C ARG A 18 -2.42 7.86 14.53
N ARG A 19 -3.46 8.60 14.89
CA ARG A 19 -3.58 10.04 14.73
C ARG A 19 -3.16 10.72 16.02
N TYR A 20 -2.35 11.77 15.92
CA TYR A 20 -1.85 12.56 17.05
C TYR A 20 -2.61 13.88 17.21
N ALA A 21 -3.00 14.49 16.08
CA ALA A 21 -3.69 15.77 16.04
C ALA A 21 -4.84 15.78 15.02
N PRO A 22 -5.89 16.61 15.23
CA PRO A 22 -6.11 17.47 16.39
C PRO A 22 -6.57 16.69 17.64
N ARG A 23 -7.05 15.45 17.48
CA ARG A 23 -7.42 14.56 18.59
C ARG A 23 -6.72 13.22 18.44
N GLN A 24 -6.14 12.74 19.53
CA GLN A 24 -5.48 11.44 19.56
C GLN A 24 -6.47 10.31 19.33
N ARG A 25 -6.08 9.38 18.46
CA ARG A 25 -6.85 8.18 18.18
C ARG A 25 -5.95 7.11 17.59
N GLU A 26 -6.08 5.90 18.09
CA GLU A 26 -5.42 4.74 17.53
C GLU A 26 -6.45 3.66 17.23
N PHE A 27 -6.27 2.96 16.12
CA PHE A 27 -6.99 1.73 15.85
C PHE A 27 -6.09 0.71 15.18
N ARG A 28 -6.43 -0.56 15.37
CA ARG A 28 -5.70 -1.70 14.80
C ARG A 28 -6.69 -2.67 14.18
N TYR A 29 -6.36 -3.18 13.01
CA TYR A 29 -7.12 -4.23 12.36
C TYR A 29 -6.19 -5.33 11.91
N ARG A 30 -6.58 -6.57 12.17
CA ARG A 30 -5.90 -7.72 11.57
C ARG A 30 -6.21 -7.79 10.08
N LEU A 31 -5.34 -8.38 9.28
CA LEU A 31 -5.57 -8.63 7.86
C LEU A 31 -4.67 -9.76 7.36
N PHE A 32 -4.96 -10.23 6.16
CA PHE A 32 -4.00 -10.91 5.33
C PHE A 32 -3.90 -10.22 3.97
N LEU A 33 -2.76 -10.36 3.31
CA LEU A 33 -2.46 -9.88 1.96
C LEU A 33 -1.84 -11.04 1.19
N LEU A 34 -2.11 -11.11 -0.11
CA LEU A 34 -1.35 -11.99 -0.99
C LEU A 34 -0.03 -11.31 -1.33
N TYR A 35 1.03 -12.10 -1.33
CA TYR A 35 2.32 -11.70 -1.90
C TYR A 35 2.58 -12.57 -3.11
N LEU A 36 2.52 -11.97 -4.29
CA LEU A 36 2.51 -12.66 -5.57
C LEU A 36 3.77 -12.27 -6.33
N ASP A 37 4.57 -13.26 -6.71
CA ASP A 37 5.53 -13.06 -7.78
C ASP A 37 4.76 -12.95 -9.10
N LEU A 38 4.91 -11.84 -9.82
CA LEU A 38 4.06 -11.57 -10.98
C LEU A 38 4.21 -12.64 -12.08
N SER A 39 5.40 -13.22 -12.20
CA SER A 39 5.68 -14.32 -13.13
C SER A 39 4.97 -15.63 -12.75
N GLU A 40 4.60 -15.81 -11.48
CA GLU A 40 3.93 -17.02 -10.98
C GLU A 40 2.39 -16.96 -11.12
N ILE A 41 1.81 -15.77 -11.35
CA ILE A 41 0.35 -15.57 -11.38
C ILE A 41 -0.36 -16.51 -12.35
N PRO A 42 0.05 -16.66 -13.63
CA PRO A 42 -0.65 -17.56 -14.57
C PRO A 42 -0.76 -19.00 -14.08
N ARG A 43 0.27 -19.48 -13.38
CA ARG A 43 0.29 -20.83 -12.79
C ARG A 43 -0.61 -20.92 -11.55
N LEU A 44 -0.59 -19.90 -10.69
CA LEU A 44 -1.38 -19.85 -9.46
C LEU A 44 -2.89 -19.79 -9.73
N THR A 45 -3.31 -19.08 -10.78
CA THR A 45 -4.73 -18.93 -11.13
C THR A 45 -5.28 -20.10 -11.94
N SER A 46 -4.43 -20.97 -12.48
CA SER A 46 -4.84 -22.14 -13.26
C SER A 46 -4.83 -23.46 -12.49
N THR A 47 -4.17 -23.52 -11.33
CA THR A 47 -3.92 -24.78 -10.62
C THR A 47 -4.27 -24.77 -9.13
N GLY A 48 -4.55 -25.95 -8.60
CA GLY A 48 -4.79 -26.18 -7.17
C GLY A 48 -5.96 -25.39 -6.59
N LEU A 49 -5.92 -25.16 -5.28
CA LEU A 49 -6.98 -24.41 -4.59
C LEU A 49 -7.05 -22.96 -5.06
N CYS A 50 -5.93 -22.30 -5.33
CA CYS A 50 -5.91 -20.93 -5.82
C CYS A 50 -6.67 -20.79 -7.14
N GLY A 51 -6.43 -21.68 -8.11
CA GLY A 51 -7.16 -21.68 -9.37
C GLY A 51 -8.64 -22.05 -9.23
N TRP A 52 -8.97 -22.95 -8.29
CA TRP A 52 -10.37 -23.27 -7.99
C TRP A 52 -11.12 -22.07 -7.39
N LEU A 53 -10.53 -21.37 -6.40
CA LEU A 53 -11.09 -20.16 -5.80
C LEU A 53 -11.20 -19.00 -6.81
N HIS A 54 -10.23 -18.90 -7.72
CA HIS A 54 -10.21 -17.92 -8.81
C HIS A 54 -11.40 -18.14 -9.75
N ARG A 55 -11.59 -19.37 -10.23
CA ARG A 55 -12.70 -19.76 -11.12
C ARG A 55 -14.08 -19.55 -10.48
N LEU A 56 -14.21 -19.84 -9.19
CA LEU A 56 -15.46 -19.63 -8.44
C LEU A 56 -15.67 -18.18 -7.98
N HIS A 57 -14.78 -17.25 -8.34
CA HIS A 57 -14.87 -15.84 -7.95
C HIS A 57 -14.84 -15.60 -6.42
N ILE A 58 -14.44 -16.59 -5.63
CA ILE A 58 -14.37 -16.49 -4.16
C ILE A 58 -13.17 -15.63 -3.76
N MET A 59 -12.02 -15.89 -4.37
CA MET A 59 -10.80 -15.10 -4.17
C MET A 59 -10.00 -15.08 -5.47
N ARG A 60 -9.77 -13.90 -6.05
CA ARG A 60 -9.02 -13.78 -7.31
C ARG A 60 -8.08 -12.58 -7.36
N PHE A 61 -6.98 -12.78 -8.07
CA PHE A 61 -6.20 -11.68 -8.65
C PHE A 61 -6.90 -11.22 -9.93
N GLU A 62 -6.98 -9.91 -10.12
CA GLU A 62 -7.68 -9.28 -11.23
C GLU A 62 -6.83 -8.14 -11.77
N ARG A 63 -6.44 -8.21 -13.05
CA ARG A 63 -5.49 -7.27 -13.65
C ARG A 63 -6.03 -5.83 -13.65
N THR A 64 -7.35 -5.65 -13.78
CA THR A 64 -8.01 -4.33 -13.78
C THR A 64 -7.96 -3.62 -12.42
N ASP A 65 -7.66 -4.34 -11.33
CA ASP A 65 -7.53 -3.76 -9.98
C ASP A 65 -6.18 -3.08 -9.73
N HIS A 66 -5.25 -3.16 -10.69
CA HIS A 66 -3.85 -2.77 -10.53
C HIS A 66 -3.40 -1.74 -11.58
N LEU A 67 -2.26 -1.11 -11.33
CA LEU A 67 -1.76 0.04 -12.09
C LEU A 67 -1.60 -0.23 -13.60
N GLY A 68 -1.67 0.84 -14.38
CA GLY A 68 -1.43 0.82 -15.83
C GLY A 68 -2.55 0.19 -16.65
N ASN A 69 -2.26 -0.02 -17.94
CA ASN A 69 -3.20 -0.58 -18.90
C ASN A 69 -3.48 -2.07 -18.59
N PRO A 70 -4.75 -2.47 -18.36
CA PRO A 70 -5.09 -3.87 -18.09
C PRO A 70 -4.76 -4.84 -19.23
N GLU A 71 -4.60 -4.35 -20.46
CA GLU A 71 -4.22 -5.16 -21.62
C GLU A 71 -2.72 -5.49 -21.65
N GLU A 72 -1.92 -4.80 -20.83
CA GLU A 72 -0.48 -5.02 -20.72
C GLU A 72 -0.14 -5.86 -19.47
N PRO A 73 0.96 -6.64 -19.53
CA PRO A 73 1.49 -7.30 -18.34
C PRO A 73 1.73 -6.28 -17.22
N LEU A 74 1.21 -6.58 -16.03
CA LEU A 74 1.32 -5.67 -14.86
C LEU A 74 2.77 -5.32 -14.54
N GLU A 75 3.67 -6.29 -14.73
CA GLU A 75 5.11 -6.10 -14.56
C GLU A 75 5.66 -4.98 -15.44
N GLU A 76 5.21 -4.85 -16.69
CA GLU A 76 5.70 -3.80 -17.57
C GLU A 76 5.16 -2.43 -17.20
N SER A 77 3.90 -2.36 -16.78
CA SER A 77 3.36 -1.10 -16.27
C SER A 77 4.12 -0.64 -15.02
N VAL A 78 4.52 -1.57 -14.13
CA VAL A 78 5.32 -1.25 -12.92
C VAL A 78 6.69 -0.72 -13.33
N ARG A 79 7.40 -1.45 -14.20
CA ARG A 79 8.75 -1.07 -14.65
C ARG A 79 8.76 0.29 -15.33
N THR A 80 7.75 0.59 -16.15
CA THR A 80 7.59 1.88 -16.82
C THR A 80 7.38 3.02 -15.82
N VAL A 81 6.58 2.82 -14.76
CA VAL A 81 6.42 3.82 -13.69
C VAL A 81 7.76 4.07 -12.98
N VAL A 82 8.52 3.03 -12.68
CA VAL A 82 9.85 3.19 -12.05
C VAL A 82 10.81 3.93 -12.97
N GLU A 83 10.88 3.54 -14.25
CA GLU A 83 11.75 4.17 -15.25
C GLU A 83 11.45 5.65 -15.45
N GLN A 84 10.17 6.02 -15.51
CA GLN A 84 9.75 7.41 -15.62
C GLN A 84 10.13 8.24 -14.39
N TYR A 85 10.10 7.65 -13.20
CA TYR A 85 10.35 8.38 -11.95
C TYR A 85 11.85 8.45 -11.58
N LEU A 86 12.57 7.33 -11.74
CA LEU A 86 13.97 7.18 -11.32
C LEU A 86 14.97 7.27 -12.47
N GLY A 87 14.52 7.30 -13.73
CA GLY A 87 15.39 7.33 -14.91
C GLY A 87 16.09 6.00 -15.20
N ARG A 88 15.71 4.92 -14.50
CA ARG A 88 16.26 3.57 -14.68
C ARG A 88 15.17 2.52 -14.60
N ARG A 89 15.29 1.46 -15.38
CA ARG A 89 14.33 0.36 -15.42
C ARG A 89 14.81 -0.80 -14.56
N PRO A 90 14.03 -1.29 -13.58
CA PRO A 90 14.37 -2.52 -12.87
C PRO A 90 14.48 -3.68 -13.86
N THR A 91 15.39 -4.61 -13.63
CA THR A 91 15.61 -5.80 -14.49
C THR A 91 15.25 -7.12 -13.82
N GLY A 92 15.24 -7.15 -12.48
CA GLY A 92 14.90 -8.35 -11.71
C GLY A 92 13.40 -8.57 -11.53
N PRO A 93 13.02 -9.61 -10.76
CA PRO A 93 11.62 -9.96 -10.52
C PRO A 93 10.81 -8.81 -9.89
N VAL A 94 9.53 -8.72 -10.25
CA VAL A 94 8.57 -7.84 -9.58
C VAL A 94 7.59 -8.67 -8.75
N ARG A 95 7.42 -8.29 -7.48
CA ARG A 95 6.53 -9.00 -6.54
C ARG A 95 5.53 -8.06 -5.89
N LEU A 96 4.26 -8.44 -5.89
CA LEU A 96 3.14 -7.61 -5.48
C LEU A 96 2.59 -8.05 -4.12
N LEU A 97 2.50 -7.14 -3.17
CA LEU A 97 1.73 -7.29 -1.94
C LEU A 97 0.38 -6.56 -2.09
N THR A 98 -0.74 -7.29 -2.07
CA THR A 98 -2.08 -6.72 -2.32
C THR A 98 -3.21 -7.49 -1.64
N GLN A 99 -4.36 -6.83 -1.46
CA GLN A 99 -5.63 -7.52 -1.21
C GLN A 99 -6.12 -8.23 -2.49
N PRO A 100 -6.55 -9.50 -2.41
CA PRO A 100 -7.29 -10.11 -3.50
C PRO A 100 -8.74 -9.65 -3.50
N ARG A 101 -9.38 -9.76 -4.67
CA ARG A 101 -10.82 -9.56 -4.81
C ARG A 101 -11.57 -10.74 -4.20
N HIS A 102 -12.60 -10.45 -3.41
CA HIS A 102 -13.47 -11.45 -2.79
C HIS A 102 -14.89 -11.31 -3.31
N PHE A 103 -15.48 -12.39 -3.81
CA PHE A 103 -16.86 -12.41 -4.34
C PHE A 103 -17.16 -11.27 -5.32
N GLY A 104 -16.18 -10.92 -6.17
CA GLY A 104 -16.33 -9.82 -7.14
C GLY A 104 -15.99 -8.42 -6.62
N TYR A 105 -15.78 -8.24 -5.31
CA TYR A 105 -15.51 -6.93 -4.69
C TYR A 105 -14.10 -6.83 -4.11
N VAL A 106 -13.49 -5.65 -4.24
CA VAL A 106 -12.18 -5.34 -3.66
C VAL A 106 -12.20 -3.95 -3.02
N ILE A 107 -11.59 -3.85 -1.85
CA ILE A 107 -11.18 -2.57 -1.26
C ILE A 107 -9.73 -2.75 -0.87
N ASN A 108 -8.87 -2.11 -1.64
CA ASN A 108 -7.43 -2.23 -1.53
C ASN A 108 -6.82 -0.83 -1.47
N PRO A 109 -6.67 -0.25 -0.27
CA PRO A 109 -6.18 1.13 -0.14
C PRO A 109 -4.76 1.32 -0.64
N ILE A 110 -3.95 0.25 -0.64
CA ILE A 110 -2.57 0.27 -1.08
C ILE A 110 -2.10 -1.10 -1.60
N SER A 111 -1.47 -1.09 -2.78
CA SER A 111 -0.66 -2.19 -3.30
C SER A 111 0.82 -1.80 -3.25
N LEU A 112 1.69 -2.74 -2.86
CA LEU A 112 3.14 -2.52 -2.89
C LEU A 112 3.80 -3.47 -3.90
N TYR A 113 4.47 -2.89 -4.88
CA TYR A 113 5.27 -3.61 -5.87
C TYR A 113 6.73 -3.51 -5.46
N TYR A 114 7.32 -4.65 -5.11
CA TYR A 114 8.73 -4.77 -4.78
C TYR A 114 9.50 -5.16 -6.04
N CYS A 115 10.29 -4.23 -6.56
CA CYS A 115 11.16 -4.44 -7.71
C CYS A 115 12.55 -4.84 -7.20
N PHE A 116 13.06 -5.96 -7.69
CA PHE A 116 14.37 -6.47 -7.30
C PHE A 116 15.42 -6.19 -8.38
N THR A 117 16.69 -6.19 -7.96
CA THR A 117 17.84 -6.32 -8.86
C THR A 117 17.80 -7.64 -9.62
N GLU A 118 18.56 -7.75 -10.71
CA GLU A 118 18.56 -8.93 -11.60
C GLU A 118 18.75 -10.26 -10.87
N ASP A 119 19.63 -10.29 -9.87
CA ASP A 119 19.90 -11.45 -9.02
C ASP A 119 18.72 -11.86 -8.11
N GLY A 120 17.70 -11.00 -7.98
CA GLY A 120 16.54 -11.19 -7.11
C GLY A 120 16.83 -11.05 -5.62
N LEU A 121 18.01 -10.55 -5.24
CA LEU A 121 18.48 -10.50 -3.84
C LEU A 121 18.19 -9.14 -3.19
N GLN A 122 18.54 -8.05 -3.88
CA GLN A 122 18.40 -6.67 -3.37
C GLN A 122 17.13 -6.01 -3.91
N LEU A 123 16.59 -5.06 -3.16
CA LEU A 123 15.51 -4.21 -3.66
C LEU A 123 16.12 -3.07 -4.48
N ASP A 124 15.68 -2.96 -5.73
CA ASP A 124 15.97 -1.78 -6.55
C ASP A 124 15.03 -0.62 -6.18
N SER A 125 13.74 -0.92 -6.08
CA SER A 125 12.71 0.08 -5.81
C SER A 125 11.44 -0.56 -5.25
N VAL A 126 10.59 0.28 -4.66
CA VAL A 126 9.23 -0.10 -4.28
C VAL A 126 8.24 0.90 -4.84
N VAL A 127 7.23 0.42 -5.57
CA VAL A 127 6.10 1.26 -6.00
C VAL A 127 4.93 1.05 -5.05
N ALA A 128 4.46 2.12 -4.43
CA ALA A 128 3.26 2.14 -3.61
C ALA A 128 2.10 2.74 -4.42
N GLU A 129 1.26 1.87 -4.98
CA GLU A 129 0.01 2.28 -5.62
C GLU A 129 -1.04 2.48 -4.54
N VAL A 130 -1.43 3.72 -4.33
CA VAL A 130 -2.47 4.13 -3.38
C VAL A 130 -3.76 4.37 -4.15
N VAL A 131 -4.86 3.83 -3.64
CA VAL A 131 -6.20 3.98 -4.23
C VAL A 131 -7.10 4.72 -3.26
N ASN A 132 -7.64 5.85 -3.71
CA ASN A 132 -8.62 6.60 -2.94
C ASN A 132 -10.00 5.93 -3.05
N THR A 133 -10.52 5.42 -1.94
CA THR A 133 -11.88 4.88 -1.86
C THR A 133 -12.79 5.95 -1.24
N PRO A 134 -13.92 6.36 -1.86
CA PRO A 134 -14.63 5.72 -2.97
C PRO A 134 -14.33 6.27 -4.39
N TRP A 135 -13.55 7.34 -4.55
CA TRP A 135 -13.38 8.02 -5.86
C TRP A 135 -12.58 7.25 -6.92
N GLN A 136 -12.00 6.09 -6.55
CA GLN A 136 -11.18 5.21 -7.38
C GLN A 136 -9.99 5.89 -8.07
N GLU A 137 -9.58 7.06 -7.58
CA GLU A 137 -8.36 7.72 -8.02
C GLU A 137 -7.16 6.90 -7.57
N ARG A 138 -6.15 6.81 -8.42
CA ARG A 138 -4.92 6.04 -8.16
C ARG A 138 -3.70 6.93 -8.32
N HIS A 139 -2.71 6.70 -7.48
CA HIS A 139 -1.44 7.44 -7.51
C HIS A 139 -0.33 6.51 -7.03
N CYS A 140 0.83 6.61 -7.67
CA CYS A 140 1.98 5.79 -7.36
C CYS A 140 3.07 6.65 -6.71
N TYR A 141 3.50 6.26 -5.51
CA TYR A 141 4.74 6.75 -4.92
C TYR A 141 5.84 5.75 -5.24
N VAL A 142 6.96 6.22 -5.77
CA VAL A 142 8.11 5.37 -6.10
C VAL A 142 9.20 5.63 -5.07
N LEU A 143 9.68 4.56 -4.44
CA LEU A 143 10.67 4.60 -3.38
C LEU A 143 11.98 4.04 -3.90
N ASP A 144 13.03 4.85 -3.91
CA ASP A 144 14.35 4.43 -4.36
C ASP A 144 15.00 3.59 -3.27
N CYS A 145 15.26 2.31 -3.53
CA CYS A 145 15.84 1.40 -2.55
C CYS A 145 17.30 1.07 -2.83
N LEU A 146 17.84 1.46 -4.00
CA LEU A 146 19.24 1.28 -4.31
C LEU A 146 20.11 2.16 -3.39
N ASP A 147 21.33 1.70 -3.15
CA ASP A 147 22.35 2.39 -2.35
C ASP A 147 21.96 2.69 -0.89
N GLN A 148 20.87 2.09 -0.41
CA GLN A 148 20.45 2.20 0.99
C GLN A 148 21.17 1.18 1.89
N PRO A 149 21.34 1.48 3.20
CA PRO A 149 22.06 0.60 4.11
C PRO A 149 21.50 -0.83 4.14
N ALA A 150 22.39 -1.82 4.03
CA ALA A 150 22.08 -3.26 4.08
C ALA A 150 21.42 -3.74 5.39
N SER A 151 21.12 -2.82 6.32
CA SER A 151 20.25 -3.01 7.48
C SER A 151 18.89 -3.67 7.17
N GLY A 152 18.48 -3.67 5.89
CA GLY A 152 17.21 -4.24 5.43
C GLY A 152 15.99 -3.37 5.75
N CYS A 153 16.22 -2.12 6.18
CA CYS A 153 15.22 -1.11 6.45
C CYS A 153 15.46 0.11 5.54
N TYR A 154 14.58 0.27 4.56
CA TYR A 154 14.63 1.31 3.53
C TYR A 154 13.82 2.51 3.98
N ARG A 155 14.31 3.72 3.67
CA ARG A 155 13.69 4.98 4.04
C ARG A 155 13.61 5.89 2.84
N GLU A 156 12.49 6.56 2.68
CA GLU A 156 12.29 7.50 1.57
C GLU A 156 11.35 8.62 2.02
N ARG A 157 11.42 9.75 1.33
CA ARG A 157 10.51 10.88 1.53
C ARG A 157 9.78 11.22 0.24
N SER A 158 8.51 11.56 0.35
CA SER A 158 7.72 12.03 -0.79
C SER A 158 6.72 13.09 -0.34
N MET A 159 6.44 14.09 -1.17
CA MET A 159 5.32 14.98 -0.90
C MET A 159 3.99 14.25 -1.13
N LYS A 160 2.98 14.53 -0.32
CA LYS A 160 1.64 13.98 -0.51
C LYS A 160 1.02 14.55 -1.78
N GLN A 161 0.67 13.67 -2.71
CA GLN A 161 0.10 14.04 -4.02
C GLN A 161 -1.33 13.52 -4.24
N MET A 162 -1.91 12.81 -3.25
CA MET A 162 -3.29 12.32 -3.31
C MET A 162 -4.07 12.69 -2.05
N HIS A 163 -5.30 13.15 -2.25
CA HIS A 163 -6.27 13.45 -1.20
C HIS A 163 -6.97 12.19 -0.68
N VAL A 164 -6.21 11.31 -0.01
CA VAL A 164 -6.67 10.01 0.52
C VAL A 164 -7.61 10.09 1.72
N SER A 165 -7.65 11.25 2.39
CA SER A 165 -8.50 11.47 3.55
C SER A 165 -8.93 12.92 3.60
N PRO A 166 -10.24 13.21 3.69
CA PRO A 166 -10.72 14.58 3.85
C PRO A 166 -10.38 15.17 5.22
N PHE A 167 -9.78 14.40 6.12
CA PHE A 167 -9.38 14.82 7.46
C PHE A 167 -7.86 15.01 7.59
N LEU A 168 -7.15 15.12 6.47
CA LEU A 168 -5.72 15.39 6.40
C LEU A 168 -5.45 16.42 5.29
N PRO A 169 -4.82 17.58 5.58
CA PRO A 169 -4.41 18.54 4.54
C PRO A 169 -3.50 17.93 3.48
N MET A 170 -3.34 18.62 2.34
CA MET A 170 -2.49 18.18 1.23
C MET A 170 -1.02 18.53 1.43
N GLU A 171 -0.74 19.58 2.21
CA GLU A 171 0.57 20.12 2.53
C GLU A 171 1.29 19.22 3.54
N MET A 172 1.66 18.02 3.06
CA MET A 172 2.31 17.00 3.86
C MET A 172 3.53 16.38 3.18
N GLU A 173 4.52 16.07 4.00
CA GLU A 173 5.63 15.17 3.68
C GLU A 173 5.30 13.78 4.25
N TYR A 174 5.40 12.77 3.38
CA TYR A 174 5.39 11.37 3.75
C TYR A 174 6.81 10.90 4.03
N ARG A 175 7.01 10.24 5.17
CA ARG A 175 8.24 9.52 5.48
C ARG A 175 7.98 8.04 5.55
N TRP A 176 8.53 7.33 4.57
CA TRP A 176 8.40 5.89 4.41
C TRP A 176 9.50 5.18 5.18
N LYS A 177 9.14 4.06 5.82
CA LYS A 177 10.06 3.07 6.35
C LYS A 177 9.52 1.69 5.99
N LEU A 178 10.29 0.90 5.25
CA LEU A 178 9.86 -0.44 4.87
C LEU A 178 11.01 -1.43 4.93
N THR A 179 10.67 -2.71 5.02
CA THR A 179 11.66 -3.80 4.98
C THR A 179 11.57 -4.57 3.68
N ARG A 180 12.68 -5.20 3.28
CA ARG A 180 12.64 -6.22 2.23
C ARG A 180 11.68 -7.35 2.63
N PRO A 181 10.84 -7.86 1.71
CA PRO A 181 9.99 -9.01 1.98
C PRO A 181 10.82 -10.22 2.46
N GLY A 182 10.44 -10.80 3.59
CA GLY A 182 11.15 -11.91 4.23
C GLY A 182 10.24 -12.73 5.14
N ARG A 183 10.72 -13.15 6.31
CA ARG A 183 9.87 -13.83 7.31
C ARG A 183 8.83 -12.87 7.89
N THR A 184 9.22 -11.62 8.07
CA THR A 184 8.38 -10.50 8.51
C THR A 184 8.44 -9.41 7.46
N LEU A 185 7.35 -8.67 7.30
CA LEU A 185 7.27 -7.50 6.46
C LEU A 185 6.73 -6.34 7.29
N PHE A 186 7.46 -5.23 7.26
CA PHE A 186 7.13 -4.00 7.96
C PHE A 186 7.06 -2.87 6.93
N VAL A 187 5.99 -2.09 7.01
CA VAL A 187 5.82 -0.84 6.26
C VAL A 187 5.24 0.18 7.22
N HIS A 188 5.83 1.37 7.23
CA HIS A 188 5.43 2.45 8.09
C HIS A 188 5.50 3.75 7.32
N LEU A 189 4.48 4.57 7.53
CA LEU A 189 4.30 5.85 6.88
C LEU A 189 3.98 6.86 7.97
N ASP A 190 4.82 7.89 8.10
CA ASP A 190 4.53 9.08 8.88
C ASP A 190 3.99 10.17 7.95
N ASP A 191 2.89 10.81 8.34
CA ASP A 191 2.30 11.99 7.69
C ASP A 191 2.68 13.24 8.50
N LEU A 192 3.54 14.11 7.94
CA LEU A 192 4.01 15.33 8.60
C LEU A 192 3.56 16.57 7.83
N LEU A 193 3.12 17.60 8.54
CA LEU A 193 2.87 18.92 7.94
C LEU A 193 4.18 19.54 7.44
N THR A 194 4.16 20.10 6.23
CA THR A 194 5.29 20.87 5.68
C THR A 194 5.31 22.32 6.14
N ALA A 195 4.16 22.88 6.53
CA ALA A 195 4.07 24.21 7.12
C ALA A 195 4.25 24.17 8.65
N THR A 196 4.83 25.25 9.22
CA THR A 196 5.04 25.41 10.66
C THR A 196 3.78 25.09 11.47
N PRO A 197 3.92 24.44 12.65
CA PRO A 197 2.78 23.97 13.42
C PRO A 197 1.81 25.11 13.70
N LEU A 198 0.50 24.82 13.59
CA LEU A 198 -0.57 25.66 14.09
C LEU A 198 -0.15 26.24 15.44
N THR A 199 -0.12 27.57 15.53
CA THR A 199 0.21 28.29 16.76
C THR A 199 -0.58 27.72 17.92
N ALA A 200 0.09 27.54 19.04
CA ALA A 200 -0.43 26.99 20.29
C ALA A 200 -1.51 27.92 20.89
N ALA A 201 -2.70 27.93 20.28
CA ALA A 201 -3.88 28.63 20.78
C ALA A 201 -4.86 27.68 21.49
N ASP A 202 -4.61 26.37 21.47
CA ASP A 202 -5.37 25.37 22.24
C ASP A 202 -4.41 24.60 23.15
N ASP A 203 -4.70 24.56 24.46
CA ASP A 203 -3.94 23.88 25.52
C ASP A 203 -3.87 22.34 25.40
N GLN A 204 -4.11 21.78 24.20
CA GLN A 204 -4.13 20.33 23.92
C GLN A 204 -3.15 19.90 22.82
N VAL A 205 -2.08 20.65 22.57
CA VAL A 205 -1.04 20.24 21.61
C VAL A 205 -0.14 19.17 22.24
N THR A 206 -0.31 17.91 21.85
CA THR A 206 0.62 16.84 22.28
C THR A 206 2.04 17.01 21.70
N PRO A 207 3.10 16.45 22.33
CA PRO A 207 4.49 16.57 21.88
C PRO A 207 4.74 16.16 20.43
N SER A 208 3.98 15.20 19.89
CA SER A 208 4.09 14.76 18.49
C SER A 208 3.47 15.75 17.48
N ALA A 209 2.57 16.62 17.91
CA ALA A 209 2.05 17.71 17.08
C ALA A 209 3.07 18.86 17.00
N ALA A 210 3.90 19.05 18.04
CA ALA A 210 5.04 19.97 18.01
C ALA A 210 6.12 19.54 17.01
N SER A 211 6.26 18.24 16.72
CA SER A 211 7.12 17.74 15.63
C SER A 211 6.45 17.74 14.25
N GLY A 212 5.26 18.33 14.10
CA GLY A 212 4.50 18.39 12.84
C GLY A 212 3.86 17.07 12.39
N ARG A 213 3.99 15.97 13.17
CA ARG A 213 3.44 14.66 12.79
C ARG A 213 1.95 14.59 13.14
N LEU A 214 1.11 14.36 12.14
CA LEU A 214 -0.34 14.29 12.32
C LEU A 214 -0.86 12.86 12.43
N LEU A 215 -0.31 11.93 11.64
CA LEU A 215 -0.75 10.55 11.58
C LEU A 215 0.44 9.63 11.29
N ASP A 216 0.38 8.40 11.81
CA ASP A 216 1.18 7.30 11.31
C ASP A 216 0.31 6.10 10.94
N ALA A 217 0.73 5.39 9.90
CA ALA A 217 0.19 4.09 9.53
C ALA A 217 1.32 3.05 9.60
N THR A 218 1.05 1.90 10.23
CA THR A 218 2.03 0.82 10.39
C THR A 218 1.41 -0.51 10.01
N LEU A 219 1.99 -1.17 9.02
CA LEU A 219 1.67 -2.52 8.56
C LEU A 219 2.76 -3.47 9.07
N LEU A 220 2.38 -4.46 9.88
CA LEU A 220 3.27 -5.48 10.39
C LEU A 220 2.70 -6.87 10.08
N LEU A 221 3.43 -7.63 9.26
CA LEU A 221 2.96 -8.90 8.73
C LEU A 221 4.01 -10.01 8.90
N ARG A 222 3.53 -11.25 8.97
CA ARG A 222 4.35 -12.47 8.97
C ARG A 222 4.02 -13.29 7.73
N ARG A 223 5.06 -13.78 7.06
CA ARG A 223 4.91 -14.63 5.88
C ARG A 223 4.44 -16.02 6.27
N ARG A 224 3.52 -16.56 5.48
CA ARG A 224 3.06 -17.95 5.48
C ARG A 224 3.18 -18.51 4.07
N PRO A 225 3.54 -19.79 3.91
CA PRO A 225 3.53 -20.46 2.61
C PRO A 225 2.14 -20.39 1.96
N LEU A 226 2.10 -20.19 0.64
CA LEU A 226 0.86 -20.22 -0.15
C LEU A 226 0.42 -21.67 -0.39
N THR A 227 -0.09 -22.31 0.66
CA THR A 227 -0.66 -23.67 0.62
C THR A 227 -2.18 -23.60 0.74
N GLY A 228 -2.90 -24.59 0.21
CA GLY A 228 -4.36 -24.62 0.29
C GLY A 228 -4.91 -24.51 1.72
N SER A 229 -4.29 -25.19 2.69
CA SER A 229 -4.67 -25.12 4.11
C SER A 229 -4.54 -23.71 4.70
N ASN A 230 -3.38 -23.07 4.56
CA ASN A 230 -3.16 -21.69 4.99
C ASN A 230 -4.14 -20.71 4.33
N LEU A 231 -4.48 -20.93 3.06
CA LEU A 231 -5.41 -20.08 2.34
C LEU A 231 -6.85 -20.23 2.85
N LEU A 232 -7.33 -21.46 3.02
CA LEU A 232 -8.63 -21.74 3.64
C LEU A 232 -8.72 -21.18 5.05
N GLN A 233 -7.65 -21.32 5.83
CA GLN A 233 -7.58 -20.75 7.18
C GLN A 233 -7.76 -19.23 7.13
N CYS A 234 -7.09 -18.54 6.20
CA CYS A 234 -7.25 -17.08 6.04
C CYS A 234 -8.67 -16.72 5.63
N LEU A 235 -9.27 -17.42 4.67
CA LEU A 235 -10.65 -17.19 4.25
C LEU A 235 -11.64 -17.44 5.40
N ALA A 236 -11.42 -18.47 6.22
CA ALA A 236 -12.27 -18.76 7.37
C ALA A 236 -12.12 -17.73 8.51
N MET A 237 -10.91 -17.22 8.75
CA MET A 237 -10.68 -16.16 9.74
C MET A 237 -11.20 -14.80 9.28
N TYR A 238 -11.30 -14.57 7.97
CA TYR A 238 -11.64 -13.28 7.37
C TYR A 238 -12.64 -13.44 6.21
N PRO A 239 -13.83 -14.01 6.44
CA PRO A 239 -14.76 -14.42 5.38
C PRO A 239 -15.25 -13.25 4.52
N LEU A 240 -15.29 -12.05 5.09
CA LEU A 240 -15.64 -10.80 4.40
C LEU A 240 -14.54 -9.76 4.61
N MET A 241 -13.30 -10.08 4.26
CA MET A 241 -12.16 -9.19 4.42
C MET A 241 -12.40 -7.82 3.79
N THR A 242 -12.92 -7.79 2.56
CA THR A 242 -13.30 -6.57 1.84
C THR A 242 -14.33 -5.75 2.61
N VAL A 243 -15.42 -6.37 3.08
CA VAL A 243 -16.47 -5.67 3.86
C VAL A 243 -15.88 -5.13 5.16
N ARG A 244 -15.02 -5.88 5.83
CA ARG A 244 -14.40 -5.44 7.09
C ARG A 244 -13.48 -4.24 6.87
N ILE A 245 -12.73 -4.20 5.76
CA ILE A 245 -11.95 -3.00 5.39
C ILE A 245 -12.90 -1.84 5.07
N ALA A 246 -13.98 -2.07 4.30
CA ALA A 246 -14.99 -1.06 4.01
C ALA A 246 -15.54 -0.44 5.30
N VAL A 247 -16.05 -1.29 6.18
CA VAL A 247 -16.64 -0.91 7.46
C VAL A 247 -15.61 -0.16 8.30
N ALA A 248 -14.36 -0.62 8.36
CA ALA A 248 -13.30 0.09 9.08
C ALA A 248 -13.08 1.51 8.51
N ILE A 249 -13.00 1.66 7.19
CA ILE A 249 -12.81 2.98 6.55
C ILE A 249 -14.00 3.89 6.84
N TYR A 250 -15.23 3.45 6.55
CA TYR A 250 -16.43 4.26 6.73
C TYR A 250 -16.74 4.57 8.19
N PHE A 251 -16.57 3.61 9.10
CA PHE A 251 -16.77 3.81 10.53
C PHE A 251 -15.78 4.81 11.11
N GLN A 252 -14.51 4.76 10.67
CA GLN A 252 -13.52 5.75 11.08
C GLN A 252 -13.88 7.13 10.52
N ALA A 253 -14.23 7.24 9.24
CA ALA A 253 -14.66 8.51 8.64
C ALA A 253 -15.86 9.13 9.39
N LEU A 254 -16.87 8.33 9.72
CA LEU A 254 -18.05 8.75 10.48
C LEU A 254 -17.68 9.28 11.88
N LEU A 255 -16.75 8.61 12.56
CA LEU A 255 -16.32 9.04 13.89
C LEU A 255 -15.47 10.31 13.88
N LEU A 256 -14.69 10.53 12.81
CA LEU A 256 -13.97 11.80 12.62
C LEU A 256 -14.95 12.94 12.34
N TRP A 257 -16.00 12.67 11.55
CA TRP A 257 -17.09 13.61 11.29
C TRP A 257 -17.88 13.96 12.56
N TRP A 258 -18.31 12.97 13.35
CA TRP A 258 -18.98 13.21 14.64
C TRP A 258 -18.06 14.02 15.58
N LYS A 259 -16.75 13.74 15.60
CA LYS A 259 -15.79 14.50 16.41
C LYS A 259 -15.43 15.89 15.85
N ARG A 260 -16.10 16.36 14.79
CA ARG A 260 -15.93 17.67 14.14
C ARG A 260 -14.49 17.97 13.74
N ILE A 261 -13.76 16.95 13.26
CA ILE A 261 -12.43 17.18 12.70
C ILE A 261 -12.59 17.96 11.39
N PRO A 262 -11.74 18.99 11.12
CA PRO A 262 -11.85 19.80 9.92
C PRO A 262 -11.92 18.94 8.65
N PHE A 263 -12.90 19.26 7.82
CA PHE A 263 -13.11 18.62 6.53
C PHE A 263 -12.41 19.47 5.47
N HIS A 264 -11.46 18.88 4.77
CA HIS A 264 -10.82 19.45 3.59
C HIS A 264 -11.58 18.95 2.37
N SER A 265 -12.13 19.86 1.59
CA SER A 265 -12.84 19.52 0.35
C SER A 265 -11.88 18.88 -0.64
N HIS A 266 -12.35 17.86 -1.36
CA HIS A 266 -11.58 17.29 -2.45
C HIS A 266 -11.28 18.39 -3.48
N PRO A 267 -10.01 18.59 -3.87
CA PRO A 267 -9.70 19.58 -4.90
C PRO A 267 -10.49 19.25 -6.17
N SER A 268 -11.18 20.27 -6.72
CA SER A 268 -11.97 20.15 -7.95
C SER A 268 -11.07 19.62 -9.07
N ARG A 269 -11.54 18.60 -9.82
CA ARG A 269 -10.81 18.05 -10.96
C ARG A 269 -10.57 19.15 -12.00
N VAL A 270 -9.34 19.59 -12.17
CA VAL A 270 -8.91 20.17 -13.44
C VAL A 270 -8.73 18.99 -14.39
N SER A 271 -9.69 18.82 -15.29
CA SER A 271 -9.69 17.80 -16.33
C SER A 271 -8.61 18.11 -17.35
N THR A 272 -7.40 17.54 -17.23
CA THR A 272 -6.56 17.25 -18.39
C THR A 272 -5.59 16.12 -18.05
N GLY A 273 -5.65 15.03 -18.82
CA GLY A 273 -4.77 13.88 -18.65
C GLY A 273 -3.30 14.25 -18.77
N ARG A 274 -2.51 13.79 -17.80
CA ARG A 274 -1.07 13.50 -17.91
C ARG A 274 -0.65 12.81 -16.62
N LEU A 275 0.11 11.72 -16.75
CA LEU A 275 0.92 11.20 -15.66
C LEU A 275 1.77 12.36 -15.13
N SER A 276 1.46 12.86 -13.94
CA SER A 276 2.30 13.85 -13.26
C SER A 276 3.47 13.12 -12.62
N ALA A 277 4.46 12.74 -13.44
CA ALA A 277 5.81 12.46 -12.95
C ALA A 277 6.49 13.80 -12.66
N VAL A 278 6.13 14.43 -11.54
CA VAL A 278 6.84 15.62 -11.05
C VAL A 278 7.08 15.45 -9.55
N GLY A 279 8.31 15.10 -9.25
CA GLY A 279 8.91 15.08 -7.92
C GLY A 279 10.42 15.07 -8.09
N ARG A 280 10.98 16.14 -8.70
CA ARG A 280 12.43 16.35 -8.65
C ARG A 280 12.83 16.53 -7.19
N ARG A 281 13.92 15.87 -6.79
CA ARG A 281 14.69 16.23 -5.60
C ARG A 281 14.92 17.74 -5.62
N ALA A 282 14.56 18.43 -4.55
CA ALA A 282 15.18 19.71 -4.27
C ALA A 282 16.61 19.40 -3.84
N ASP A 283 17.58 19.93 -4.59
CA ASP A 283 19.00 19.88 -4.29
C ASP A 283 19.33 20.45 -2.91
#